data_AF-A0A435EG55-F1
#
_entry.id   AF-A0A435EG55-F1
#
_cell.length_a   1.000
_cell.length_b   1.000
_cell.length_c   1.000
_cell.angle_alpha   90.00
_cell.angle_beta   90.00
_cell.angle_gamma   90.00
#
_symmetry.space_group_name_H-M   'P 1'
#
loop_
_entity.id
_entity.type
_entity.pdbx_description
1 polymer ?
#
loop_
_entity_poly.entity_id
_entity_poly.type
_entity_poly.pdbx_seq_one_letter_code
_entity_poly.pdbx_strand_id
1 'polypeptide(L)'
;MNIQTNPNKIEQTSAGFPLVTEAPIRSNFLPEDRLRALGVALAKGEVKDLFGLAPFEFQARIRDSAKKILEVYRSTNAAQAKGETITPAAQWLLDNNYLVEETIFQVKRDLPRRFYRQLPTLTLGDRTVLPRAFVVAWSYVEHSDSSVSANMFKAIVEGFQSVEPMKIGELWALPSLLRFVLIENLRRIAVRVDRTRQMRHIANEVADRVLATDDNADRTR
;
A
#
# COMPACT_ATOMS: atom_id res chain seq x y z
N MET A 1 24.06 -46.38 -22.75
CA MET A 1 23.03 -46.44 -21.68
C MET A 1 22.16 -45.20 -21.85
N ASN A 2 20.97 -45.36 -22.44
CA ASN A 2 20.10 -44.25 -22.85
C ASN A 2 19.43 -43.62 -21.62
N ILE A 3 19.80 -42.38 -21.28
CA ILE A 3 19.05 -41.57 -20.33
C ILE A 3 17.86 -40.99 -21.11
N GLN A 4 16.72 -41.69 -21.04
CA GLN A 4 15.45 -41.14 -21.50
C GLN A 4 14.99 -40.06 -20.52
N THR A 5 15.33 -38.80 -20.81
CA THR A 5 14.66 -37.65 -20.20
C THR A 5 13.25 -37.56 -20.78
N ASN A 6 12.28 -38.12 -20.05
CA ASN A 6 10.86 -38.04 -20.40
C ASN A 6 10.38 -36.58 -20.21
N PRO A 7 10.05 -35.83 -21.28
CA PRO A 7 9.67 -34.41 -21.17
C PRO A 7 8.38 -34.19 -20.39
N ASN A 8 7.55 -35.23 -20.27
CA ASN A 8 6.25 -35.18 -19.58
C ASN A 8 6.37 -35.18 -18.04
N LYS A 9 7.58 -35.22 -17.46
CA LYS A 9 7.80 -35.06 -16.02
C LYS A 9 8.10 -33.62 -15.57
N ILE A 10 8.22 -32.67 -16.51
CA ILE A 10 8.49 -31.26 -16.19
C ILE A 10 7.18 -30.48 -15.94
N GLU A 11 6.02 -31.04 -16.28
CA GLU A 11 4.75 -30.36 -16.03
C GLU A 11 4.27 -30.55 -14.58
N GLN A 12 4.04 -29.40 -13.94
CA GLN A 12 3.42 -29.17 -12.61
C GLN A 12 4.35 -29.10 -11.39
N THR A 13 5.41 -28.30 -11.46
CA THR A 13 5.83 -27.47 -10.30
C THR A 13 5.91 -26.01 -10.69
N SER A 14 4.84 -25.46 -11.27
CA SER A 14 4.65 -24.01 -11.21
C SER A 14 4.20 -23.67 -9.78
N ALA A 15 5.15 -23.58 -8.85
CA ALA A 15 4.93 -22.75 -7.68
C ALA A 15 4.56 -21.37 -8.24
N GLY A 16 3.27 -21.02 -8.20
CA GLY A 16 2.80 -19.79 -8.83
C GLY A 16 3.54 -18.63 -8.21
N PHE A 17 4.31 -17.88 -9.01
CA PHE A 17 4.99 -16.71 -8.49
C PHE A 17 3.97 -15.73 -7.90
N PRO A 18 4.25 -15.12 -6.75
CA PRO A 18 3.35 -14.12 -6.19
C PRO A 18 3.17 -12.97 -7.17
N LEU A 19 1.91 -12.54 -7.34
CA LEU A 19 1.50 -11.49 -8.28
C LEU A 19 2.27 -10.18 -8.05
N VAL A 20 2.44 -9.41 -9.12
CA VAL A 20 3.05 -8.07 -9.05
C VAL A 20 2.19 -7.18 -8.15
N THR A 21 2.85 -6.50 -7.21
CA THR A 21 2.23 -5.66 -6.20
C THR A 21 2.27 -4.19 -6.60
N GLU A 22 1.24 -3.43 -6.20
CA GLU A 22 1.20 -1.98 -6.36
C GLU A 22 2.43 -1.29 -5.72
N ALA A 23 2.88 -0.19 -6.32
CA ALA A 23 3.94 0.63 -5.77
C ALA A 23 3.45 1.42 -4.55
N PRO A 24 4.29 1.61 -3.50
CA PRO A 24 3.97 2.51 -2.40
C PRO A 24 3.58 3.90 -2.91
N ILE A 25 2.68 4.57 -2.21
CA ILE A 25 2.32 5.97 -2.45
C ILE A 25 3.51 6.81 -1.98
N ARG A 26 4.39 7.18 -2.91
CA ARG A 26 5.62 7.92 -2.63
C ARG A 26 6.14 8.62 -3.88
N SER A 27 6.53 9.87 -3.72
CA SER A 27 7.21 10.71 -4.69
C SER A 27 8.32 11.51 -3.99
N ASN A 28 8.87 12.54 -4.64
CA ASN A 28 9.90 13.39 -4.05
C ASN A 28 9.36 14.08 -2.78
N PHE A 29 10.11 14.01 -1.69
CA PHE A 29 9.76 14.69 -0.45
C PHE A 29 9.67 16.21 -0.67
N LEU A 30 8.63 16.84 -0.12
CA LEU A 30 8.43 18.28 -0.19
C LEU A 30 8.50 18.92 1.20
N PRO A 31 9.35 19.95 1.41
CA PRO A 31 9.32 20.74 2.63
C PRO A 31 8.04 21.59 2.72
N GLU A 32 7.81 22.20 3.88
CA GLU A 32 6.57 22.93 4.21
C GLU A 32 6.14 23.95 3.14
N ASP A 33 7.05 24.83 2.69
CA ASP A 33 6.73 25.86 1.67
C ASP A 33 6.31 25.24 0.33
N ARG A 34 6.90 24.10 -0.03
CA ARG A 34 6.57 23.39 -1.27
C ARG A 34 5.26 22.61 -1.16
N LEU A 35 4.92 22.11 0.03
CA LEU A 35 3.60 21.56 0.31
C LEU A 35 2.51 22.65 0.25
N ARG A 36 2.80 23.84 0.76
CA ARG A 36 1.89 25.00 0.61
C ARG A 36 1.67 25.34 -0.87
N ALA A 37 2.75 25.43 -1.65
CA ALA A 37 2.65 25.66 -3.10
C ALA A 37 1.89 24.53 -3.82
N LEU A 38 2.07 23.27 -3.40
CA LEU A 38 1.32 22.13 -3.92
C LEU A 38 -0.18 22.28 -3.63
N GLY A 39 -0.55 22.73 -2.42
CA GLY A 39 -1.94 23.03 -2.07
C GLY A 39 -2.59 24.04 -3.04
N VAL A 40 -1.86 25.12 -3.36
CA VAL A 40 -2.28 26.12 -4.35
C VAL A 40 -2.47 25.48 -5.73
N ALA A 41 -1.50 24.68 -6.18
CA ALA A 41 -1.54 24.01 -7.48
C ALA A 41 -2.73 23.03 -7.59
N LEU A 42 -3.02 22.29 -6.53
CA LEU A 42 -4.19 21.39 -6.46
C LEU A 42 -5.50 22.16 -6.61
N ALA A 43 -5.66 23.27 -5.88
CA ALA A 43 -6.87 24.09 -5.95
C ALA A 43 -7.08 24.75 -7.31
N LYS A 44 -5.99 25.08 -8.02
CA LYS A 44 -6.02 25.61 -9.39
C LYS A 44 -6.22 24.53 -10.47
N GLY A 45 -6.22 23.25 -10.12
CA GLY A 45 -6.29 22.15 -11.08
C GLY A 45 -5.02 21.98 -11.93
N GLU A 46 -3.86 22.44 -11.45
CA GLU A 46 -2.56 22.31 -12.14
C GLU A 46 -1.97 20.90 -12.01
N VAL A 47 -2.34 20.17 -10.94
CA VAL A 47 -1.97 18.77 -10.73
C VAL A 47 -2.92 17.87 -11.49
N LYS A 48 -2.39 17.10 -12.45
CA LYS A 48 -3.20 16.29 -13.38
C LYS A 48 -3.29 14.82 -12.97
N ASP A 49 -2.27 14.32 -12.31
CA ASP A 49 -2.11 12.94 -11.90
C ASP A 49 -1.66 12.86 -10.44
N LEU A 50 -1.95 11.73 -9.80
CA LEU A 50 -1.53 11.41 -8.44
C LEU A 50 -0.82 10.07 -8.47
N PHE A 51 0.41 10.01 -7.99
CA PHE A 51 1.22 8.80 -8.16
C PHE A 51 0.57 7.60 -7.46
N GLY A 52 0.46 6.51 -8.21
CA GLY A 52 -0.09 5.25 -7.71
C GLY A 52 -1.59 5.28 -7.41
N LEU A 53 -2.31 6.36 -7.75
CA LEU A 53 -3.76 6.39 -7.67
C LEU A 53 -4.35 5.66 -8.89
N ALA A 54 -5.28 4.75 -8.64
CA ALA A 54 -6.09 4.11 -9.66
C ALA A 54 -7.57 4.25 -9.27
N PRO A 55 -8.53 4.25 -10.23
CA PRO A 55 -9.94 4.31 -9.90
C PRO A 55 -10.37 3.16 -8.98
N PHE A 56 -11.05 3.47 -7.87
CA PHE A 56 -11.64 2.48 -6.98
C PHE A 56 -12.88 3.03 -6.26
N GLU A 57 -13.78 2.14 -5.85
CA GLU A 57 -14.85 2.47 -4.92
C GLU A 57 -14.30 2.53 -3.49
N PHE A 58 -14.32 3.70 -2.87
CA PHE A 58 -13.69 3.99 -1.57
C PHE A 58 -14.01 2.94 -0.49
N GLN A 59 -15.30 2.60 -0.32
CA GLN A 59 -15.75 1.64 0.70
C GLN A 59 -15.27 0.22 0.41
N ALA A 60 -15.24 -0.18 -0.87
CA ALA A 60 -14.70 -1.47 -1.27
C ALA A 60 -13.18 -1.51 -1.05
N ARG A 61 -12.49 -0.41 -1.35
CA ARG A 61 -11.04 -0.30 -1.17
C ARG A 61 -10.62 -0.41 0.29
N ILE A 62 -11.32 0.25 1.22
CA ILE A 62 -11.05 0.09 2.67
C ILE A 62 -11.18 -1.37 3.09
N ARG A 63 -12.22 -2.08 2.63
CA ARG A 63 -12.44 -3.49 2.99
C ARG A 63 -11.36 -4.39 2.39
N ASP A 64 -10.97 -4.16 1.14
CA ASP A 64 -9.87 -4.88 0.49
C ASP A 64 -8.54 -4.64 1.22
N SER A 65 -8.27 -3.38 1.62
CA SER A 65 -7.07 -3.04 2.38
C SER A 65 -7.03 -3.72 3.75
N ALA A 66 -8.15 -3.72 4.48
CA ALA A 66 -8.25 -4.46 5.73
C ALA A 66 -8.02 -5.96 5.55
N LYS A 67 -8.63 -6.56 4.52
CA LYS A 67 -8.48 -7.98 4.22
C LYS A 67 -7.02 -8.36 3.92
N LYS A 68 -6.36 -7.61 3.04
CA LYS A 68 -4.96 -7.87 2.64
C LYS A 68 -3.97 -7.70 3.78
N ILE A 69 -4.15 -6.68 4.63
CA ILE A 69 -3.30 -6.48 5.81
C ILE A 69 -3.47 -7.69 6.75
N LEU A 70 -4.71 -8.13 7.01
CA LEU A 70 -4.97 -9.29 7.86
C LEU A 70 -4.38 -10.60 7.28
N GLU A 71 -4.44 -10.79 5.96
CA GLU A 71 -3.80 -11.92 5.28
C GLU A 71 -2.28 -11.92 5.49
N VAL A 72 -1.63 -10.77 5.30
CA VAL A 72 -0.18 -10.61 5.53
C VAL A 72 0.17 -10.83 7.00
N TYR A 73 -0.62 -10.31 7.93
CA TYR A 73 -0.45 -10.53 9.36
C TYR A 73 -0.48 -12.03 9.70
N ARG A 74 -1.52 -12.76 9.25
CA ARG A 74 -1.67 -14.20 9.49
C ARG A 74 -0.53 -15.01 8.88
N SER A 75 -0.17 -14.69 7.63
CA SER A 75 0.95 -15.30 6.90
C SER A 75 2.28 -15.11 7.64
N THR A 76 2.55 -13.89 8.10
CA THR A 76 3.77 -13.54 8.85
C THR A 76 3.80 -14.22 10.21
N ASN A 77 2.67 -14.23 10.93
CA ASN A 77 2.58 -14.89 12.23
C ASN A 77 2.81 -16.41 12.14
N ALA A 78 2.25 -17.04 11.10
CA ALA A 78 2.47 -18.46 10.84
C ALA A 78 3.94 -18.76 10.49
N ALA A 79 4.60 -17.90 9.72
CA ALA A 79 6.02 -18.01 9.41
C ALA A 79 6.88 -17.90 10.67
N GLN A 80 6.61 -16.90 11.52
CA GLN A 80 7.31 -16.72 12.79
C GLN A 80 7.14 -17.94 13.71
N ALA A 81 5.94 -18.49 13.81
CA ALA A 81 5.66 -19.68 14.60
C ALA A 81 6.41 -20.94 14.11
N LYS A 82 6.80 -20.99 12.83
CA LYS A 82 7.64 -22.05 12.25
C LYS A 82 9.14 -21.81 12.44
N GLY A 83 9.54 -20.70 13.07
CA GLY A 83 10.94 -20.32 13.22
C GLY A 83 11.55 -19.68 11.97
N GLU A 84 10.74 -19.30 10.97
CA GLU A 84 11.25 -18.56 9.81
C GLU A 84 11.75 -17.17 10.24
N THR A 85 12.86 -16.72 9.67
CA THR A 85 13.32 -15.34 9.86
C THR A 85 12.40 -14.36 9.15
N ILE A 86 11.71 -13.51 9.91
CA ILE A 86 10.90 -12.43 9.38
C ILE A 86 11.67 -11.10 9.37
N THR A 87 11.32 -10.20 8.46
CA THR A 87 11.98 -8.89 8.36
C THR A 87 11.50 -7.93 9.46
N PRO A 88 12.27 -6.89 9.80
CA PRO A 88 11.81 -5.86 10.75
C PRO A 88 10.47 -5.21 10.36
N ALA A 89 10.24 -5.00 9.06
CA ALA A 89 8.97 -4.46 8.56
C ALA A 89 7.78 -5.42 8.80
N ALA A 90 8.00 -6.73 8.68
CA ALA A 90 6.99 -7.73 8.96
C ALA A 90 6.71 -7.84 10.46
N GLN A 91 7.75 -7.79 11.30
CA GLN A 91 7.62 -7.74 12.75
C GLN A 91 6.83 -6.51 13.21
N TRP A 92 7.11 -5.33 12.65
CA TRP A 92 6.36 -4.11 12.95
C TRP A 92 4.85 -4.30 12.76
N LEU A 93 4.42 -5.00 11.70
CA LEU A 93 3.00 -5.27 11.48
C LEU A 93 2.43 -6.21 12.55
N LEU A 94 3.18 -7.22 13.00
CA LEU A 94 2.74 -8.10 14.09
C LEU A 94 2.53 -7.31 15.38
N ASP A 95 3.49 -6.44 15.72
CA ASP A 95 3.49 -5.66 16.96
C ASP A 95 2.39 -4.59 16.98
N ASN A 96 1.99 -4.08 15.80
CA ASN A 96 1.11 -2.92 15.68
C ASN A 96 -0.26 -3.24 15.04
N ASN A 97 -0.60 -4.51 14.80
CA ASN A 97 -1.85 -4.88 14.12
C ASN A 97 -3.11 -4.33 14.81
N TYR A 98 -3.12 -4.26 16.14
CA TYR A 98 -4.24 -3.71 16.90
C TYR A 98 -4.53 -2.24 16.54
N LEU A 99 -3.48 -1.42 16.39
CA LEU A 99 -3.60 -0.01 16.02
C LEU A 99 -4.10 0.14 14.57
N VAL A 100 -3.65 -0.75 13.68
CA VAL A 100 -4.09 -0.77 12.29
C VAL A 100 -5.59 -1.12 12.20
N GLU A 101 -6.03 -2.15 12.92
CA GLU A 101 -7.44 -2.54 12.98
C GLU A 101 -8.33 -1.44 13.55
N GLU A 102 -7.90 -0.80 14.64
CA GLU A 102 -8.60 0.34 15.23
C GLU A 102 -8.71 1.50 14.24
N THR A 103 -7.61 1.84 13.54
CA THR A 103 -7.59 2.91 12.54
C THR A 103 -8.55 2.60 11.38
N ILE A 104 -8.60 1.36 10.91
CA ILE A 104 -9.55 0.92 9.87
C ILE A 104 -10.99 1.10 10.35
N PHE A 105 -11.27 0.74 11.60
CA PHE A 105 -12.60 0.91 12.19
C PHE A 105 -12.99 2.40 12.27
N GLN A 106 -12.09 3.24 12.77
CA GLN A 106 -12.30 4.70 12.85
C GLN A 106 -12.56 5.30 11.46
N VAL A 107 -11.79 4.95 10.44
CA VAL A 107 -12.00 5.43 9.07
C VAL A 107 -13.39 5.07 8.54
N LYS A 108 -13.85 3.82 8.75
CA LYS A 108 -15.19 3.39 8.31
C LYS A 108 -16.31 4.14 9.03
N ARG A 109 -16.12 4.37 10.34
CA ARG A 109 -17.09 5.09 11.18
C ARG A 109 -17.18 6.57 10.79
N ASP A 110 -16.04 7.20 10.58
CA ASP A 110 -15.94 8.65 10.38
C ASP A 110 -16.20 9.04 8.91
N LEU A 111 -16.06 8.11 7.96
CA LEU A 111 -16.32 8.34 6.52
C LEU A 111 -17.40 7.38 5.98
N PRO A 112 -18.66 7.47 6.45
CA PRO A 112 -19.75 6.68 5.91
C PRO A 112 -20.03 7.04 4.45
N ARG A 113 -20.54 6.07 3.67
CA ARG A 113 -20.76 6.20 2.20
C ARG A 113 -21.51 7.48 1.81
N ARG A 114 -22.55 7.85 2.58
CA ARG A 114 -23.35 9.05 2.30
C ARG A 114 -22.54 10.32 2.50
N PHE A 115 -21.80 10.43 3.60
CA PHE A 115 -20.96 11.59 3.90
C PHE A 115 -19.84 11.76 2.86
N TYR A 116 -19.12 10.67 2.55
CA TYR A 116 -18.04 10.70 1.55
C TYR A 116 -18.52 11.20 0.18
N ARG A 117 -19.72 10.78 -0.26
CA ARG A 117 -20.33 11.20 -1.54
C ARG A 117 -20.80 12.65 -1.57
N GLN A 118 -20.99 13.29 -0.42
CA GLN A 118 -21.42 14.69 -0.32
C GLN A 118 -20.25 15.67 -0.33
N LEU A 119 -19.01 15.17 -0.20
CA LEU A 119 -17.83 16.02 -0.23
C LEU A 119 -17.72 16.69 -1.61
N PRO A 120 -17.43 18.01 -1.66
CA PRO A 120 -17.06 18.69 -2.90
C PRO A 120 -15.94 17.96 -3.63
N THR A 121 -16.03 17.93 -4.95
CA THR A 121 -15.12 17.17 -5.81
C THR A 121 -14.32 18.09 -6.73
N LEU A 122 -13.20 17.58 -7.22
CA LEU A 122 -12.48 18.12 -8.35
C LEU A 122 -12.28 17.02 -9.40
N THR A 123 -11.95 17.42 -10.62
CA THR A 123 -11.67 16.50 -11.73
C THR A 123 -10.19 16.54 -12.04
N LEU A 124 -9.53 15.37 -12.01
CA LEU A 124 -8.14 15.19 -12.42
C LEU A 124 -8.02 15.17 -13.96
N GLY A 125 -6.79 15.21 -14.48
CA GLY A 125 -6.52 15.30 -15.92
C GLY A 125 -7.04 14.11 -16.72
N ASP A 126 -7.13 12.93 -16.10
CA ASP A 126 -7.67 11.68 -16.66
C ASP A 126 -9.21 11.58 -16.57
N ARG A 127 -9.89 12.68 -16.21
CA ARG A 127 -11.35 12.76 -15.92
C ARG A 127 -11.79 12.01 -14.67
N THR A 128 -10.87 11.58 -13.82
CA THR A 128 -11.21 10.99 -12.52
C THR A 128 -11.77 12.07 -11.59
N VAL A 129 -12.98 11.85 -11.07
CA VAL A 129 -13.67 12.78 -10.14
C VAL A 129 -13.49 12.29 -8.71
N LEU A 130 -12.90 13.12 -7.85
CA LEU A 130 -12.58 12.76 -6.47
C LEU A 130 -12.89 13.88 -5.49
N PRO A 131 -13.19 13.56 -4.21
CA PRO A 131 -13.31 14.58 -3.18
C PRO A 131 -12.03 15.42 -3.06
N ARG A 132 -12.16 16.75 -2.98
CA ARG A 132 -10.99 17.65 -2.89
C ARG A 132 -10.13 17.34 -1.66
N ALA A 133 -10.78 17.11 -0.52
CA ALA A 133 -10.10 16.70 0.71
C ALA A 133 -9.33 15.36 0.56
N PHE A 134 -9.82 14.45 -0.28
CA PHE A 134 -9.14 13.18 -0.54
C PHE A 134 -7.88 13.40 -1.37
N VAL A 135 -7.98 14.25 -2.39
CA VAL A 135 -6.85 14.64 -3.23
C VAL A 135 -5.75 15.32 -2.38
N VAL A 136 -6.11 16.25 -1.49
CA VAL A 136 -5.15 16.87 -0.55
C VAL A 136 -4.47 15.83 0.35
N ALA A 137 -5.24 14.90 0.93
CA ALA A 137 -4.68 13.85 1.79
C ALA A 137 -3.75 12.91 1.01
N TRP A 138 -4.11 12.55 -0.23
CA TRP A 138 -3.27 11.71 -1.09
C TRP A 138 -1.95 12.39 -1.43
N SER A 139 -2.02 13.62 -1.96
CA SER A 139 -0.84 14.42 -2.32
C SER A 139 0.09 14.65 -1.14
N TYR A 140 -0.47 14.83 0.06
CA TYR A 140 0.35 14.93 1.27
C TYR A 140 1.13 13.65 1.54
N VAL A 141 0.49 12.47 1.53
CA VAL A 141 1.19 11.20 1.79
C VAL A 141 2.23 10.91 0.70
N GLU A 142 1.89 11.19 -0.56
CA GLU A 142 2.79 11.07 -1.70
C GLU A 142 4.10 11.84 -1.50
N HIS A 143 4.04 13.05 -0.93
CA HIS A 143 5.20 13.95 -0.79
C HIS A 143 5.76 14.09 0.64
N SER A 144 5.31 13.28 1.59
CA SER A 144 5.76 13.31 2.99
C SER A 144 6.50 12.04 3.43
N ASP A 145 6.71 11.07 2.53
CA ASP A 145 7.22 9.74 2.88
C ASP A 145 6.39 9.06 3.99
N SER A 146 5.08 9.38 4.06
CA SER A 146 4.17 8.97 5.15
C SER A 146 4.57 9.48 6.55
N SER A 147 5.51 10.42 6.66
CA SER A 147 5.87 11.10 7.90
C SER A 147 4.87 12.20 8.20
N VAL A 148 3.97 11.96 9.16
CA VAL A 148 2.89 12.88 9.49
C VAL A 148 3.38 13.99 10.43
N SER A 149 3.23 15.23 9.98
CA SER A 149 3.50 16.44 10.75
C SER A 149 2.29 17.37 10.64
N ALA A 150 1.77 17.82 11.78
CA ALA A 150 0.64 18.74 11.83
C ALA A 150 0.92 20.05 11.07
N ASN A 151 2.15 20.58 11.19
CA ASN A 151 2.54 21.82 10.51
C ASN A 151 2.60 21.63 8.98
N MET A 152 3.19 20.53 8.53
CA MET A 152 3.30 20.24 7.09
C MET A 152 1.94 19.94 6.46
N PHE A 153 1.08 19.21 7.17
CA PHE A 153 -0.28 18.95 6.68
C PHE A 153 -1.14 20.21 6.69
N LYS A 154 -0.97 21.07 7.70
CA LYS A 154 -1.59 22.39 7.73
C LYS A 154 -1.14 23.25 6.55
N ALA A 155 0.15 23.23 6.20
CA ALA A 155 0.68 24.05 5.11
C ALA A 155 0.04 23.74 3.75
N ILE A 156 -0.11 22.46 3.38
CA ILE A 156 -0.81 22.08 2.14
C ILE A 156 -2.29 22.48 2.17
N VAL A 157 -2.96 22.33 3.32
CA VAL A 157 -4.37 22.72 3.49
C VAL A 157 -4.55 24.24 3.40
N GLU A 158 -3.67 25.03 4.01
CA GLU A 158 -3.67 26.49 3.90
C GLU A 158 -3.37 26.95 2.46
N GLY A 159 -2.44 26.28 1.78
CA GLY A 159 -2.16 26.52 0.37
C GLY A 159 -3.41 26.32 -0.49
N PHE A 160 -4.13 25.22 -0.29
CA PHE A 160 -5.40 24.95 -0.98
C PHE A 160 -6.45 26.03 -0.69
N GLN A 161 -6.66 26.35 0.59
CA GLN A 161 -7.66 27.32 1.03
C GLN A 161 -7.37 28.77 0.60
N SER A 162 -6.11 29.09 0.27
CA SER A 162 -5.75 30.42 -0.25
C SER A 162 -6.33 30.70 -1.65
N VAL A 163 -6.70 29.65 -2.38
CA VAL A 163 -7.34 29.75 -3.71
C VAL A 163 -8.86 29.59 -3.58
N GLU A 164 -9.31 28.53 -2.90
CA GLU A 164 -10.72 28.28 -2.68
C GLU A 164 -10.96 27.73 -1.26
N PRO A 165 -11.81 28.36 -0.44
CA PRO A 165 -12.11 27.87 0.90
C PRO A 165 -12.68 26.44 0.89
N MET A 166 -12.19 25.61 1.81
CA MET A 166 -12.75 24.29 2.06
C MET A 166 -13.99 24.43 2.94
N LYS A 167 -15.02 23.63 2.66
CA LYS A 167 -16.20 23.55 3.53
C LYS A 167 -15.82 22.92 4.85
N ILE A 168 -16.59 23.24 5.90
CA ILE A 168 -16.39 22.63 7.23
C ILE A 168 -16.38 21.09 7.15
N GLY A 169 -17.27 20.48 6.38
CA GLY A 169 -17.31 19.03 6.20
C GLY A 169 -16.04 18.45 5.55
N GLU A 170 -15.35 19.19 4.70
CA GLU A 170 -14.07 18.76 4.12
C GLU A 170 -12.95 18.79 5.14
N LEU A 171 -12.88 19.86 5.95
CA LEU A 171 -11.89 19.98 7.02
C LEU A 171 -12.04 18.87 8.06
N TRP A 172 -13.29 18.51 8.40
CA TRP A 172 -13.58 17.38 9.28
C TRP A 172 -13.22 16.02 8.67
N ALA A 173 -13.27 15.89 7.34
CA ALA A 173 -12.92 14.65 6.65
C ALA A 173 -11.40 14.44 6.53
N LEU A 174 -10.59 15.51 6.54
CA LEU A 174 -9.14 15.44 6.30
C LEU A 174 -8.40 14.42 7.19
N PRO A 175 -8.59 14.37 8.53
CA PRO A 175 -7.88 13.39 9.37
C PRO A 175 -8.22 11.94 9.01
N SER A 176 -9.50 11.65 8.73
CA SER A 176 -9.96 10.31 8.39
C SER A 176 -9.53 9.90 6.97
N LEU A 177 -9.46 10.85 6.05
CA LEU A 177 -8.92 10.62 4.70
C LEU A 177 -7.40 10.41 4.76
N LEU A 178 -6.67 11.15 5.59
CA LEU A 178 -5.24 10.93 5.82
C LEU A 178 -4.99 9.52 6.37
N ARG A 179 -5.74 9.10 7.41
CA ARG A 179 -5.68 7.72 7.93
C ARG A 179 -5.96 6.69 6.84
N PHE A 180 -6.97 6.92 6.00
CA PHE A 180 -7.28 6.04 4.89
C PHE A 180 -6.09 5.88 3.93
N VAL A 181 -5.47 6.98 3.50
CA VAL A 181 -4.32 6.93 2.57
C VAL A 181 -3.11 6.24 3.22
N LEU A 182 -2.88 6.44 4.52
CA LEU A 182 -1.83 5.73 5.25
C LEU A 182 -2.09 4.22 5.34
N ILE A 183 -3.33 3.79 5.61
CA ILE A 183 -3.73 2.37 5.59
C ILE A 183 -3.53 1.78 4.18
N GLU A 184 -3.91 2.53 3.16
CA GLU A 184 -3.71 2.14 1.76
C GLU A 184 -2.21 1.96 1.46
N ASN A 185 -1.35 2.88 1.89
CA ASN A 185 0.08 2.75 1.69
C ASN A 185 0.68 1.57 2.49
N LEU A 186 0.24 1.40 3.76
CA LEU A 186 0.62 0.26 4.59
C LEU A 186 0.27 -1.06 3.92
N ARG A 187 -0.93 -1.19 3.35
CA ARG A 187 -1.33 -2.38 2.60
C ARG A 187 -0.35 -2.67 1.47
N ARG A 188 0.00 -1.68 0.64
CA ARG A 188 0.91 -1.88 -0.49
C ARG A 188 2.29 -2.36 -0.02
N ILE A 189 2.79 -1.78 1.06
CA ILE A 189 4.06 -2.17 1.66
C ILE A 189 3.97 -3.59 2.26
N ALA A 190 2.92 -3.90 3.02
CA ALA A 190 2.72 -5.19 3.65
C ALA A 190 2.68 -6.33 2.62
N VAL A 191 1.91 -6.16 1.54
CA VAL A 191 1.84 -7.16 0.46
C VAL A 191 3.19 -7.32 -0.25
N ARG A 192 3.94 -6.23 -0.46
CA ARG A 192 5.31 -6.29 -1.02
C ARG A 192 6.27 -7.05 -0.12
N VAL A 193 6.21 -6.83 1.19
CA VAL A 193 7.05 -7.51 2.18
C VAL A 193 6.75 -9.00 2.19
N ASP A 194 5.47 -9.40 2.23
CA ASP A 194 5.09 -10.81 2.21
C ASP A 194 5.45 -11.47 0.88
N ARG A 195 5.22 -10.80 -0.26
CA ARG A 195 5.67 -11.27 -1.58
C ARG A 195 7.17 -11.55 -1.59
N THR A 196 7.97 -10.62 -1.09
CA THR A 196 9.44 -10.77 -1.06
C THR A 196 9.84 -11.95 -0.19
N ARG A 197 9.16 -12.18 0.94
CA ARG A 197 9.37 -13.35 1.79
C ARG A 197 9.02 -14.65 1.06
N GLN A 198 7.85 -14.72 0.42
CA GLN A 198 7.42 -15.89 -0.36
C GLN A 198 8.41 -16.20 -1.50
N MET A 199 8.90 -15.18 -2.22
CA MET A 199 9.91 -15.36 -3.26
C MET A 199 11.23 -15.93 -2.71
N ARG A 200 11.69 -15.47 -1.54
CA ARG A 200 12.89 -16.04 -0.88
C ARG A 200 12.67 -17.49 -0.47
N HIS A 201 11.48 -17.83 0.05
CA HIS A 201 11.15 -19.21 0.39
C HIS A 201 11.20 -20.13 -0.83
N ILE A 202 10.58 -19.73 -1.94
CA ILE A 202 10.62 -20.47 -3.20
C ILE A 202 12.06 -20.63 -3.70
N ALA A 203 12.86 -19.57 -3.64
CA ALA A 203 14.26 -19.62 -4.07
C ALA A 203 15.08 -20.62 -3.22
N ASN A 204 14.89 -20.63 -1.90
CA ASN A 204 15.55 -21.59 -1.01
C ASN A 204 15.12 -23.03 -1.31
N GLU A 205 13.82 -23.28 -1.49
CA GLU A 205 13.34 -24.62 -1.86
C GLU A 205 13.95 -25.13 -3.17
N VAL A 206 14.08 -24.25 -4.18
CA VAL A 206 14.69 -24.60 -5.46
C VAL A 206 16.18 -24.90 -5.26
N ALA A 207 16.89 -24.08 -4.46
CA ALA A 207 18.30 -24.30 -4.15
C ALA A 207 18.52 -25.65 -3.43
N ASP A 208 17.70 -25.97 -2.43
CA ASP A 208 17.78 -27.22 -1.68
C ASP A 208 17.55 -28.43 -2.58
N ARG A 209 16.60 -28.35 -3.53
CA ARG A 209 16.35 -29.43 -4.52
C ARG A 209 17.52 -29.61 -5.48
N VAL A 210 18.13 -28.53 -5.95
CA VAL A 210 19.31 -28.60 -6.84
C VAL A 210 20.47 -29.26 -6.12
N LEU A 211 20.78 -28.83 -4.89
CA LEU A 211 21.85 -29.42 -4.07
C LEU A 211 21.60 -30.91 -3.79
N ALA A 212 20.36 -31.29 -3.47
CA ALA A 212 20.01 -32.69 -3.25
C ALA A 212 20.14 -33.58 -4.51
N THR A 213 20.12 -32.98 -5.71
CA THR A 213 20.29 -33.72 -6.97
C THR A 213 21.77 -33.96 -7.29
N ASP A 214 22.64 -32.98 -7.03
CA ASP A 214 24.09 -33.13 -7.18
C ASP A 214 24.68 -34.14 -6.18
N ASP A 215 24.25 -34.11 -4.91
CA ASP A 215 24.71 -35.06 -3.88
C ASP A 215 24.41 -36.53 -4.22
N ASN A 216 23.32 -36.78 -4.95
CA ASN A 216 22.96 -38.14 -5.40
C ASN A 216 23.77 -38.60 -6.61
N ALA A 217 24.27 -37.67 -7.43
CA ALA A 217 25.15 -37.98 -8.57
C ALA A 217 26.57 -38.36 -8.10
N ASP A 218 27.06 -37.75 -7.02
CA ASP A 218 28.37 -38.09 -6.45
C ASP A 218 28.36 -39.40 -5.63
N ARG A 219 27.22 -39.78 -5.05
CA ARG A 219 27.08 -41.07 -4.31
C ARG A 219 26.93 -42.30 -5.19
N THR A 220 26.75 -42.14 -6.50
CA THR A 220 26.58 -43.24 -7.46
C THR A 220 27.81 -43.47 -8.35
N ARG A 221 28.94 -42.82 -8.03
CA ARG A 221 30.26 -43.07 -8.63
C ARG A 221 31.19 -43.86 -7.72
#